data_AF-A0A1U9URL5-F1
#
_entry.id   AF-A0A1U9URL5-F1
#
_cell.length_a   1.000
_cell.length_b   1.000
_cell.length_c   1.000
_cell.angle_alpha   90.00
_cell.angle_beta   90.00
_cell.angle_gamma   90.00
#
_symmetry.space_group_name_H-M   'P 1'
#
loop_
_entity.id
_entity.type
_entity.pdbx_description
1 polymer ?
#
loop_
_entity_poly.entity_id
_entity_poly.type
_entity_poly.pdbx_seq_one_letter_code
_entity_poly.pdbx_strand_id
1 'polypeptide(L)'
;MKQRHDICDGDTTTAKGVVMATSRTETLNGRALAYEGDPVWCPECKTTGRIVCAGERLPNRGPDGREQALSYDWCLCKCNPKPLLIASQGVSGMRLSSHYKRISALCAAF
;
A
#
# COMPACT_ATOMS: atom_id res chain seq x y z
N MET A 1 -9.12 -14.05 -8.40
CA MET A 1 -8.58 -12.68 -8.27
C MET A 1 -7.81 -12.58 -6.97
N LYS A 2 -6.61 -12.00 -7.00
CA LYS A 2 -5.68 -11.96 -5.87
C LYS A 2 -6.05 -10.79 -4.94
N GLN A 3 -6.45 -11.08 -3.71
CA GLN A 3 -6.71 -10.07 -2.67
C GLN A 3 -5.41 -9.31 -2.39
N ARG A 4 -5.53 -7.99 -2.16
CA ARG A 4 -4.40 -7.15 -1.72
C ARG A 4 -4.64 -6.79 -0.26
N HIS A 5 -3.66 -7.05 0.59
CA HIS A 5 -3.80 -6.88 2.03
C HIS A 5 -3.28 -5.53 2.49
N ASP A 6 -3.85 -5.00 3.56
CA ASP A 6 -3.42 -3.72 4.13
C ASP A 6 -1.99 -3.80 4.64
N ILE A 7 -1.25 -2.71 4.46
CA ILE A 7 0.12 -2.56 4.94
C ILE A 7 0.11 -1.94 6.33
N CYS A 8 0.91 -2.52 7.22
CA CYS A 8 1.12 -2.03 8.57
C CYS A 8 2.54 -1.48 8.75
N ASP A 9 2.71 -0.68 9.80
CA ASP A 9 4.02 -0.34 10.33
C ASP A 9 4.91 -1.57 10.52
N GLY A 10 6.17 -1.47 10.10
CA GLY A 10 7.13 -2.57 10.13
C GLY A 10 6.97 -3.62 9.03
N ASP A 11 5.96 -3.54 8.17
CA ASP A 11 5.87 -4.42 6.99
C ASP A 11 7.02 -4.14 6.02
N THR A 12 7.31 -5.12 5.17
CA THR A 12 8.53 -5.12 4.37
C THR A 12 8.27 -4.87 2.90
N THR A 13 9.34 -4.69 2.13
CA THR A 13 9.28 -4.64 0.67
C THR A 13 10.05 -5.79 0.03
N THR A 14 9.88 -5.99 -1.28
CA THR A 14 10.68 -6.96 -2.05
C THR A 14 12.19 -6.69 -2.00
N ALA A 15 12.61 -5.48 -1.61
CA ALA A 15 14.02 -5.11 -1.38
C ALA A 15 14.36 -5.05 0.12
N LYS A 16 13.61 -5.75 0.97
CA LYS A 16 13.77 -5.81 2.44
C LYS A 16 13.69 -4.44 3.13
N GLY A 17 13.14 -3.44 2.45
CA GLY A 17 12.83 -2.14 3.06
C GLY A 17 11.73 -2.26 4.10
N VAL A 18 11.69 -1.32 5.06
CA VAL A 18 10.78 -1.32 6.21
C VAL A 18 9.88 -0.10 6.15
N VAL A 19 8.57 -0.34 6.19
CA VAL A 19 7.54 0.71 6.26
C VAL A 19 7.54 1.35 7.64
N MET A 20 7.46 2.67 7.68
CA MET A 20 7.41 3.48 8.90
C MET A 20 6.13 4.33 8.86
N ALA A 21 5.03 3.78 9.38
CA ALA A 21 3.73 4.46 9.34
C ALA A 21 3.74 5.70 10.25
N THR A 22 3.19 6.82 9.74
CA THR A 22 3.24 8.10 10.47
C THR A 22 1.98 8.37 11.29
N SER A 23 0.82 7.90 10.83
CA SER A 23 -0.46 8.02 11.55
C SER A 23 -0.66 6.82 12.47
N ARG A 24 -1.07 7.06 13.71
CA ARG A 24 -1.39 6.00 14.70
C ARG A 24 -2.87 5.94 15.05
N THR A 25 -3.71 6.62 14.28
CA THR A 25 -5.14 6.74 14.54
C THR A 25 -5.88 5.44 14.27
N GLU A 26 -5.50 4.75 13.19
CA GLU A 26 -6.01 3.43 12.85
C GLU A 26 -4.91 2.38 13.00
N THR A 27 -5.26 1.25 13.63
CA THR A 27 -4.32 0.17 13.89
C THR A 27 -4.92 -1.18 13.54
N LEU A 28 -4.06 -2.12 13.15
CA LEU A 28 -4.38 -3.51 12.93
C LEU A 28 -3.40 -4.37 13.72
N ASN A 29 -3.92 -5.22 14.61
CA ASN A 29 -3.12 -6.05 15.52
C ASN A 29 -2.07 -5.22 16.29
N GLY A 30 -2.45 -4.03 16.75
CA GLY A 30 -1.59 -3.13 17.53
C GLY A 30 -0.52 -2.38 16.72
N ARG A 31 -0.48 -2.53 15.39
CA ARG A 31 0.42 -1.78 14.50
C ARG A 31 -0.36 -0.76 13.69
N ALA A 32 0.20 0.43 13.51
CA ALA A 32 -0.41 1.47 12.71
C ALA A 32 -0.61 1.00 11.26
N LEU A 33 -1.75 1.36 10.66
CA LEU A 33 -1.94 1.23 9.21
C LEU A 33 -1.06 2.25 8.48
N ALA A 34 -0.54 1.86 7.32
CA ALA A 34 0.25 2.73 6.46
C ALA A 34 -0.58 3.35 5.35
N TYR A 35 -0.21 4.55 4.93
CA TYR A 35 -0.91 5.33 3.91
C TYR A 35 0.05 5.89 2.86
N GLU A 36 -0.52 6.39 1.76
CA GLU A 36 0.19 7.14 0.71
C GLU A 36 1.19 8.13 1.33
N GLY A 37 2.41 8.14 0.81
CA GLY A 37 3.46 9.04 1.26
C GLY A 37 4.18 8.62 2.55
N ASP A 38 3.74 7.58 3.27
CA ASP A 38 4.49 7.12 4.45
C ASP A 38 5.91 6.68 4.06
N PRO A 39 6.92 6.99 4.90
CA PRO A 39 8.30 6.71 4.59
C PRO A 39 8.61 5.21 4.65
N VAL A 40 9.52 4.79 3.78
CA VAL A 40 10.01 3.40 3.71
C VAL A 40 11.52 3.41 3.66
N TRP A 41 12.17 2.93 4.71
CA TRP A 41 13.64 2.78 4.70
C TRP A 41 14.02 1.63 3.78
N CYS A 42 14.89 1.86 2.79
CA CYS A 42 15.34 0.83 1.86
C CYS A 42 16.81 0.50 2.08
N PRO A 43 17.15 -0.73 2.56
CA PRO A 43 18.55 -1.11 2.79
C PRO A 43 19.33 -1.32 1.49
N GLU A 44 18.65 -1.69 0.40
CA GLU A 44 19.28 -1.97 -0.89
C GLU A 44 19.93 -0.73 -1.50
N CYS A 45 19.19 0.37 -1.61
CA CYS A 45 19.71 1.63 -2.15
C CYS A 45 20.11 2.66 -1.07
N LYS A 46 19.99 2.29 0.21
CA LYS A 46 20.35 3.12 1.38
C LYS A 46 19.65 4.49 1.40
N THR A 47 18.41 4.55 0.95
CA THR A 47 17.59 5.77 0.97
C THR A 47 16.23 5.51 1.56
N THR A 48 15.61 6.57 2.08
CA THR A 48 14.20 6.55 2.46
C THR A 48 13.35 6.89 1.23
N GLY A 49 12.59 5.91 0.77
CA GLY A 49 11.52 6.12 -0.21
C GLY A 49 10.24 6.54 0.49
N ARG A 50 9.17 6.65 -0.30
CA ARG A 50 7.80 6.87 0.18
C ARG A 50 6.86 5.85 -0.45
N ILE A 51 5.78 5.52 0.23
CA ILE A 51 4.69 4.73 -0.35
C ILE A 51 4.05 5.52 -1.49
N VAL A 52 3.84 4.85 -2.62
CA VAL A 52 2.94 5.28 -3.69
C VAL A 52 1.92 4.18 -3.94
N CYS A 53 0.67 4.49 -3.70
CA CYS A 53 -0.46 3.60 -3.89
C CYS A 53 -0.71 3.45 -5.38
N ALA A 54 -0.47 2.26 -5.92
CA ALA A 54 -0.59 1.91 -7.34
C ALA A 54 -1.58 0.75 -7.61
N GLY A 55 -2.05 0.63 -8.85
CA GLY A 55 -2.99 -0.41 -9.27
C GLY A 55 -4.46 -0.17 -8.92
N GLU A 56 -5.33 -1.01 -9.48
CA GLU A 56 -6.79 -0.95 -9.31
C GLU A 56 -7.18 -0.98 -7.83
N ARG A 57 -8.07 -0.06 -7.42
CA ARG A 57 -8.61 -0.02 -6.06
C ARG A 57 -9.99 0.63 -5.99
N LEU A 58 -10.69 0.32 -4.89
CA LEU A 58 -11.75 1.16 -4.38
C LEU A 58 -11.11 2.26 -3.55
N PRO A 59 -11.57 3.52 -3.65
CA PRO A 59 -11.10 4.58 -2.77
C PRO A 59 -11.32 4.19 -1.31
N ASN A 60 -10.26 4.21 -0.52
CA ASN A 60 -10.30 3.99 0.91
C ASN A 60 -9.29 4.92 1.58
N ARG A 61 -9.80 6.03 2.11
CA ARG A 61 -8.98 7.10 2.70
C ARG A 61 -9.10 7.05 4.22
N GLY A 62 -7.95 7.15 4.88
CA GLY A 62 -7.89 7.22 6.33
C GLY A 62 -8.34 8.57 6.89
N PRO A 63 -8.32 8.74 8.22
CA PRO A 63 -8.73 9.96 8.89
C PRO A 63 -7.94 11.22 8.49
N ASP A 64 -6.72 11.05 7.98
CA ASP A 64 -5.88 12.13 7.47
C ASP A 64 -6.10 12.44 5.97
N GLY A 65 -7.09 11.79 5.36
CA GLY A 65 -7.47 11.95 3.95
C GLY A 65 -6.54 11.27 2.95
N ARG A 66 -5.49 10.56 3.40
CA ARG A 66 -4.57 9.83 2.53
C ARG A 66 -5.12 8.45 2.19
N GLU A 67 -4.78 7.97 1.00
CA GLU A 67 -5.19 6.65 0.53
C GLU A 67 -4.47 5.55 1.32
N GLN A 68 -5.20 4.52 1.76
CA GLN A 68 -4.64 3.41 2.50
C GLN A 68 -3.72 2.54 1.63
N ALA A 69 -2.55 2.18 2.16
CA ALA A 69 -1.56 1.39 1.45
C ALA A 69 -1.89 -0.11 1.46
N LEU A 70 -1.66 -0.76 0.32
CA LEU A 70 -1.97 -2.16 0.08
C LEU A 70 -0.72 -2.91 -0.42
N SER A 71 -0.65 -4.22 -0.18
CA SER A 71 0.38 -5.11 -0.73
C SER A 71 0.48 -4.93 -2.24
N TYR A 72 1.70 -4.90 -2.79
CA TYR A 72 1.99 -4.55 -4.18
C TYR A 72 1.90 -3.06 -4.57
N ASP A 73 1.69 -2.16 -3.60
CA ASP A 73 2.02 -0.73 -3.81
C ASP A 73 3.53 -0.54 -3.90
N TRP A 74 3.97 0.63 -4.36
CA TRP A 74 5.38 0.90 -4.58
C TRP A 74 6.04 1.58 -3.39
N CYS A 75 7.29 1.21 -3.14
CA CYS A 75 8.25 2.06 -2.45
C CYS A 75 9.02 2.90 -3.49
N LEU A 76 8.78 4.21 -3.51
CA LEU A 76 9.44 5.15 -4.42
C LEU A 76 10.81 5.57 -3.87
N CYS A 77 11.72 4.61 -3.70
CA CYS A 77 13.14 4.83 -3.41
C CYS A 77 13.99 4.91 -4.70
N LYS A 78 15.32 4.85 -4.59
CA LYS A 78 16.23 4.91 -5.76
C LYS A 78 16.38 3.59 -6.53
N CYS A 79 15.87 2.46 -6.02
CA CYS A 79 15.93 1.17 -6.73
C CYS A 79 15.22 1.22 -8.10
N ASN A 80 15.66 0.37 -9.03
CA ASN A 80 14.99 0.10 -10.29
C ASN A 80 15.07 -1.40 -10.62
N PRO A 81 13.95 -2.14 -10.68
CA PRO A 81 12.57 -1.69 -10.48
C PRO A 81 12.29 -1.17 -9.06
N LYS A 82 11.22 -0.39 -8.90
CA LYS A 82 10.76 0.07 -7.57
C LYS A 82 10.30 -1.14 -6.74
N PRO A 83 10.72 -1.28 -5.46
CA PRO A 83 10.29 -2.39 -4.63
C PRO A 83 8.79 -2.34 -4.36
N LEU A 84 8.18 -3.51 -4.23
CA LEU A 84 6.76 -3.66 -3.90
C LEU A 84 6.59 -3.86 -2.40
N LEU A 85 5.53 -3.31 -1.81
CA LEU A 85 5.16 -3.55 -0.43
C LEU A 85 4.64 -4.98 -0.23
N ILE A 86 4.99 -5.59 0.89
CA ILE A 86 4.62 -6.95 1.28
C ILE A 86 3.94 -6.88 2.64
N ALA A 87 2.64 -7.16 2.66
CA ALA A 87 1.88 -7.26 3.91
C ALA A 87 2.33 -8.52 4.67
N SER A 88 2.54 -8.38 5.97
CA SER A 88 2.79 -9.54 6.86
C SER A 88 1.50 -10.21 7.35
N GLN A 89 0.34 -9.59 7.09
CA GLN A 89 -0.97 -10.03 7.55
C GLN A 89 -1.89 -10.36 6.37
N GLY A 90 -2.90 -11.20 6.64
CA GLY A 90 -3.91 -11.63 5.65
C GLY A 90 -5.37 -11.47 6.11
N VAL A 91 -5.60 -10.78 7.22
CA VAL A 91 -6.94 -10.62 7.84
C VAL A 91 -7.69 -9.40 7.34
N SER A 92 -6.97 -8.36 6.90
CA SER A 92 -7.54 -7.13 6.38
C SER A 92 -6.99 -6.81 4.99
N GLY A 93 -7.84 -6.27 4.12
CA GLY A 93 -7.44 -5.94 2.77
C GLY A 93 -8.60 -5.64 1.84
N MET A 94 -8.23 -5.30 0.61
CA MET A 94 -9.16 -5.00 -0.45
C MET A 94 -9.31 -6.18 -1.41
N ARG A 95 -10.57 -6.49 -1.71
CA ARG A 95 -10.97 -7.45 -2.74
C ARG A 95 -11.82 -6.74 -3.78
N LEU A 96 -11.27 -6.54 -4.98
CA LEU A 96 -12.07 -6.08 -6.10
C LEU A 96 -13.07 -7.18 -6.50
N SER A 97 -14.34 -6.82 -6.64
CA SER A 97 -15.35 -7.72 -7.19
C SER A 97 -15.30 -7.69 -8.72
N SER A 98 -15.66 -8.82 -9.36
CA SER A 98 -15.75 -8.90 -10.82
C SER A 98 -16.77 -7.92 -11.40
N HIS A 99 -17.77 -7.51 -10.62
CA HIS A 99 -18.78 -6.52 -11.01
C HIS A 99 -18.21 -5.11 -11.12
N TYR A 100 -17.28 -4.73 -10.25
CA TYR A 100 -16.67 -3.39 -10.27
C TYR A 100 -15.80 -3.17 -11.53
N LYS A 101 -15.10 -4.21 -12.00
CA LYS A 101 -14.30 -4.15 -13.24
C LYS A 101 -15.12 -3.76 -14.47
N ARG A 102 -16.40 -4.17 -14.52
CA ARG A 102 -17.31 -3.83 -15.62
C ARG A 102 -17.74 -2.36 -15.56
N ILE A 103 -17.94 -1.82 -14.35
CA ILE A 103 -18.38 -0.43 -14.16
C ILE A 103 -17.22 0.55 -14.43
N SER A 104 -16.01 0.29 -13.91
CA SER A 104 -14.87 1.21 -14.11
C SER A 104 -14.45 1.29 -15.58
N ALA A 105 -14.54 0.19 -16.33
CA ALA A 105 -14.25 0.18 -17.76
C ALA A 105 -15.27 1.01 -18.58
N LEU A 106 -16.53 1.09 -18.12
CA LEU A 106 -17.56 1.91 -18.76
C LEU A 106 -17.37 3.41 -18.50
N CYS A 107 -16.91 3.81 -17.29
CA CYS A 107 -16.65 5.22 -16.98
C CYS A 107 -15.37 5.78 -17.62
N ALA A 108 -14.41 4.93 -18.00
CA ALA A 108 -13.20 5.36 -18.71
C ALA A 108 -13.39 5.50 -20.24
N ALA A 109 -14.61 5.23 -20.74
CA ALA A 109 -14.95 5.23 -22.16
C ALA A 109 -15.81 6.44 -22.60
N PHE A 110 -15.97 7.46 -21.75
CA PHE A 110 -16.67 8.71 -22.04
C PHE A 110 -15.80 9.92 -21.71
#